data_AF-A0A914U061-F1
#
_entry.id   AF-A0A914U061-F1
#
_cell.length_a   1.000
_cell.length_b   1.000
_cell.length_c   1.000
_cell.angle_alpha   90.00
_cell.angle_beta   90.00
_cell.angle_gamma   90.00
#
_symmetry.space_group_name_H-M   'P 1'
#
loop_
_entity.id
_entity.type
_entity.pdbx_description
1 polymer ?
#
loop_
_entity_poly.entity_id
_entity_poly.type
_entity_poly.pdbx_seq_one_letter_code
_entity_poly.pdbx_strand_id
1 'polypeptide(L)'
;ATARSARNMAFQDMTKEFGKVNFVDGLQSFKGSEILGAPLKAPMSSYERVYALPMLTIKDDKGTGVVTSVPSDSPVDLAALNDLKKKKPLREKYGITDEMVLPFEPVPIINIPDIGDLAAVHMVQLLKIESQNEKDKLEEAKSRVYLKGFYEGKMLVGKYKGMLTADAKKLIQADLVDSKEAKKYVEPE
;
A
#
# COMPACT_ATOMS: atom_id res chain seq x y z
N ALA A 1 6.32 -9.10 -8.81
CA ALA A 1 6.76 -7.88 -9.53
C ALA A 1 6.38 -8.03 -11.00
N THR A 2 5.99 -6.95 -11.67
CA THR A 2 5.78 -6.95 -13.13
C THR A 2 7.08 -7.25 -13.88
N ALA A 3 6.99 -7.72 -15.13
CA ALA A 3 8.17 -7.97 -15.97
C ALA A 3 9.05 -6.71 -16.11
N ARG A 4 8.43 -5.53 -16.24
CA ARG A 4 9.14 -4.25 -16.31
C ARG A 4 9.93 -3.95 -15.03
N SER A 5 9.29 -4.07 -13.87
CA SER A 5 9.97 -3.80 -12.59
C SER A 5 11.06 -4.83 -12.31
N ALA A 6 10.85 -6.12 -12.62
CA ALA A 6 11.87 -7.14 -12.51
C ALA A 6 13.09 -6.84 -13.40
N ARG A 7 12.88 -6.34 -14.62
CA ARG A 7 13.97 -5.87 -15.50
C ARG A 7 14.72 -4.70 -14.86
N ASN A 8 14.02 -3.68 -14.36
CA ASN A 8 14.66 -2.55 -13.69
C ASN A 8 15.50 -2.99 -12.48
N MET A 9 14.97 -3.90 -11.66
CA MET A 9 15.66 -4.50 -10.52
C MET A 9 16.94 -5.23 -10.91
N ALA A 10 16.96 -5.88 -12.08
CA ALA A 10 18.14 -6.59 -12.57
C ALA A 10 19.33 -5.66 -12.87
N PHE A 11 19.08 -4.38 -13.13
CA PHE A 11 20.12 -3.34 -13.30
C PHE A 11 20.42 -2.57 -12.00
N GLN A 12 19.94 -3.04 -10.85
CA GLN A 12 20.06 -2.38 -9.53
C GLN A 12 20.55 -3.36 -8.45
N ASP A 13 21.40 -4.31 -8.83
CA ASP A 13 22.01 -5.30 -7.94
C ASP A 13 20.99 -6.09 -7.09
N MET A 14 19.78 -6.30 -7.61
CA MET A 14 18.73 -7.09 -6.96
C MET A 14 18.66 -8.53 -7.50
N THR A 15 19.42 -8.83 -8.55
CA THR A 15 19.55 -10.16 -9.13
C THR A 15 20.97 -10.68 -8.94
N LYS A 16 21.14 -12.01 -9.00
CA LYS A 16 22.45 -12.67 -8.88
C LYS A 16 23.43 -12.23 -9.98
N GLU A 17 22.92 -12.01 -11.18
CA GLU A 17 23.68 -11.56 -12.35
C GLU A 17 23.11 -10.21 -12.80
N PHE A 18 24.00 -9.25 -13.04
CA PHE A 18 23.62 -7.91 -13.50
C PHE A 18 22.90 -7.99 -14.85
N GLY A 19 21.78 -7.28 -14.98
CA GLY A 19 20.96 -7.21 -16.18
C GLY A 19 20.14 -8.47 -16.50
N LYS A 20 20.23 -9.52 -15.68
CA LYS A 20 19.55 -10.80 -15.92
C LYS A 20 18.46 -11.06 -14.89
N VAL A 21 17.22 -11.18 -15.36
CA VAL A 21 16.10 -11.63 -14.56
C VAL A 21 16.17 -13.15 -14.44
N ASN A 22 16.33 -13.65 -13.22
CA ASN A 22 16.26 -15.08 -12.93
C ASN A 22 14.85 -15.41 -12.45
N PHE A 23 14.17 -16.30 -13.15
CA PHE A 23 12.85 -16.79 -12.76
C PHE A 23 12.98 -18.09 -11.98
N VAL A 24 12.00 -18.38 -11.13
CA VAL A 24 11.80 -19.72 -10.61
C VAL A 24 11.11 -20.53 -11.71
N ASP A 25 11.58 -21.75 -11.95
CA ASP A 25 11.01 -22.63 -12.98
C ASP A 25 9.50 -22.84 -12.74
N GLY A 26 8.69 -22.59 -13.76
CA GLY A 26 7.23 -22.67 -13.69
C GLY A 26 6.54 -21.41 -13.16
N LEU A 27 7.29 -20.39 -12.73
CA LEU A 27 6.77 -19.11 -12.21
C LEU A 27 7.28 -17.91 -13.02
N GLN A 28 7.60 -18.13 -14.31
CA GLN A 28 8.03 -17.05 -15.20
C GLN A 28 6.93 -16.01 -15.40
N SER A 29 5.66 -16.46 -15.45
CA SER A 29 4.48 -15.60 -15.46
C SER A 29 3.29 -16.31 -14.82
N PHE A 30 2.48 -15.53 -14.11
CA PHE A 30 1.21 -15.95 -13.52
C PHE A 30 0.30 -14.73 -13.40
N LYS A 31 -1.01 -14.94 -13.27
CA LYS A 31 -1.99 -13.86 -13.09
C LYS A 31 -2.02 -13.42 -11.64
N GLY A 32 -2.21 -12.12 -11.38
CA GLY A 32 -2.39 -11.59 -10.02
C GLY A 32 -3.54 -12.25 -9.24
N SER A 33 -4.55 -12.81 -9.93
CA SER A 33 -5.62 -13.59 -9.31
C SER A 33 -5.13 -14.84 -8.57
N GLU A 34 -3.99 -15.40 -8.98
CA GLU A 34 -3.45 -16.64 -8.39
C GLU A 34 -2.79 -16.42 -7.02
N ILE A 35 -2.49 -15.16 -6.66
CA ILE A 35 -1.88 -14.80 -5.36
C ILE A 35 -2.88 -14.17 -4.39
N LEU A 36 -4.13 -13.97 -4.80
CA LEU A 36 -5.16 -13.38 -3.93
C LEU A 36 -5.45 -14.29 -2.74
N GLY A 37 -5.63 -13.70 -1.56
CA GLY A 37 -5.83 -14.42 -0.30
C GLY A 37 -4.54 -14.99 0.32
N ALA A 38 -3.37 -14.81 -0.32
CA ALA A 38 -2.10 -15.23 0.28
C ALA A 38 -1.82 -14.46 1.58
N PRO A 39 -1.52 -15.15 2.70
CA PRO A 39 -1.15 -14.50 3.95
C PRO A 39 0.28 -13.97 3.87
N LEU A 40 0.47 -12.75 4.36
CA LEU A 40 1.74 -12.01 4.31
C LEU A 40 2.09 -11.47 5.69
N LYS A 41 3.38 -11.44 6.02
CA LYS A 41 3.92 -10.67 7.13
C LYS A 41 4.43 -9.35 6.58
N ALA A 42 3.79 -8.25 6.97
CA ALA A 42 4.16 -6.91 6.53
C ALA A 42 5.07 -6.23 7.57
N PRO A 43 6.25 -5.72 7.18
CA PRO A 43 7.13 -4.97 8.08
C PRO A 43 6.39 -3.80 8.73
N MET A 44 6.66 -3.56 10.02
CA MET A 44 6.11 -2.45 10.82
C MET A 44 4.57 -2.39 10.97
N SER A 45 3.82 -3.36 10.43
CA SER A 45 2.38 -3.44 10.65
C SER A 45 2.07 -3.88 12.08
N SER A 46 0.98 -3.36 12.66
CA SER A 46 0.43 -3.86 13.92
C SER A 46 -0.29 -5.19 13.76
N TYR A 47 -0.69 -5.55 12.53
CA TYR A 47 -1.27 -6.84 12.22
C TYR A 47 -0.16 -7.87 12.02
N GLU A 48 -0.21 -8.96 12.79
CA GLU A 48 0.73 -10.08 12.65
C GLU A 48 0.67 -10.71 11.24
N ARG A 49 -0.51 -10.67 10.62
CA ARG A 49 -0.81 -11.21 9.30
C ARG A 49 -1.72 -10.26 8.54
N VAL A 50 -1.39 -10.01 7.27
CA VAL A 50 -2.23 -9.33 6.29
C VAL A 50 -2.42 -10.24 5.06
N TYR A 51 -3.24 -9.83 4.09
CA TYR A 51 -3.58 -10.64 2.93
C TYR A 51 -3.39 -9.88 1.62
N ALA A 52 -3.06 -10.61 0.56
CA ALA A 52 -3.10 -10.08 -0.80
C ALA A 52 -4.56 -9.91 -1.27
N LEU A 53 -4.99 -8.66 -1.47
CA LEU A 53 -6.37 -8.32 -1.85
C LEU A 53 -6.43 -7.73 -3.27
N PRO A 54 -7.56 -7.90 -3.98
CA PRO A 54 -7.71 -7.34 -5.32
C PRO A 54 -7.94 -5.82 -5.26
N MET A 55 -7.32 -5.10 -6.20
CA MET A 55 -7.54 -3.67 -6.42
C MET A 55 -7.61 -3.40 -7.92
N LEU A 56 -8.72 -2.82 -8.38
CA LEU A 56 -9.06 -2.77 -9.81
C LEU A 56 -8.42 -1.58 -10.56
N THR A 57 -7.78 -0.69 -9.83
CA THR A 57 -7.28 0.60 -10.33
C THR A 57 -5.75 0.68 -10.39
N ILE A 58 -5.05 -0.42 -10.12
CA ILE A 58 -3.59 -0.48 -10.22
C ILE A 58 -3.18 -0.35 -11.69
N LYS A 59 -2.24 0.55 -11.97
CA LYS A 59 -1.59 0.64 -13.28
C LYS A 59 -0.33 -0.23 -13.27
N ASP A 60 -0.09 -0.95 -14.36
CA ASP A 60 1.11 -1.76 -14.56
C ASP A 60 2.32 -0.95 -15.08
N ASP A 61 2.08 0.33 -15.41
CA ASP A 61 3.06 1.30 -15.88
C ASP A 61 3.75 2.09 -14.75
N LYS A 62 3.54 1.75 -13.46
CA LYS A 62 4.25 2.37 -12.34
C LYS A 62 4.57 1.39 -11.22
N GLY A 63 5.77 1.50 -10.64
CA GLY A 63 6.22 0.64 -9.55
C GLY A 63 6.28 -0.84 -9.95
N THR A 64 5.87 -1.71 -9.01
CA THR A 64 6.05 -3.16 -9.12
C THR A 64 4.78 -3.93 -9.55
N GLY A 65 3.66 -3.22 -9.74
CA GLY A 65 2.32 -3.80 -9.87
C GLY A 65 1.76 -4.40 -8.57
N VAL A 66 2.46 -4.23 -7.44
CA VAL A 66 2.00 -4.58 -6.10
C VAL A 66 2.08 -3.33 -5.24
N VAL A 67 0.97 -3.00 -4.58
CA VAL A 67 0.85 -1.81 -3.73
C VAL A 67 0.57 -2.22 -2.29
N THR A 68 1.04 -1.41 -1.35
CA THR A 68 0.70 -1.53 0.07
C THR A 68 -0.68 -0.91 0.34
N SER A 69 -1.42 -1.42 1.31
CA SER A 69 -2.69 -0.84 1.75
C SER A 69 -2.53 -0.17 3.11
N VAL A 70 -2.70 1.15 3.16
CA VAL A 70 -2.63 2.00 4.36
C VAL A 70 -3.92 2.83 4.45
N PRO A 71 -5.07 2.20 4.79
CA PRO A 71 -6.40 2.82 4.69
C PRO A 71 -6.67 3.96 5.69
N SER A 72 -5.76 4.20 6.64
CA SER A 72 -5.79 5.37 7.53
C SER A 72 -5.39 6.66 6.82
N ASP A 73 -4.49 6.59 5.83
CA ASP A 73 -3.80 7.74 5.23
C ASP A 73 -3.84 7.75 3.69
N SER A 74 -4.31 6.67 3.06
CA SER A 74 -4.59 6.61 1.62
C SER A 74 -6.09 6.48 1.35
N PRO A 75 -6.74 7.54 0.80
CA PRO A 75 -8.16 7.49 0.42
C PRO A 75 -8.49 6.38 -0.58
N VAL A 76 -7.56 6.08 -1.50
CA VAL A 76 -7.73 5.04 -2.51
C VAL A 76 -7.75 3.65 -1.87
N ASP A 77 -6.85 3.42 -0.90
CA ASP A 77 -6.76 2.14 -0.19
C ASP A 77 -8.00 1.92 0.67
N LEU A 78 -8.46 2.98 1.35
CA LEU A 78 -9.69 2.93 2.14
C LEU A 78 -10.92 2.64 1.28
N ALA A 79 -11.04 3.27 0.12
CA ALA A 79 -12.15 3.02 -0.81
C ALA A 79 -12.15 1.57 -1.30
N ALA A 80 -10.98 1.02 -1.66
CA ALA A 80 -10.85 -0.38 -2.08
C ALA A 80 -11.20 -1.36 -0.95
N LEU A 81 -10.73 -1.11 0.29
CA LEU A 81 -11.07 -1.90 1.46
C LEU A 81 -12.58 -1.85 1.76
N ASN A 82 -13.18 -0.65 1.71
CA ASN A 82 -14.62 -0.47 1.93
C ASN A 82 -15.46 -1.19 0.88
N ASP A 83 -15.03 -1.19 -0.39
CA ASP A 83 -15.68 -1.95 -1.45
C ASP A 83 -15.69 -3.45 -1.12
N LEU A 84 -14.56 -4.00 -0.69
CA LEU A 84 -14.47 -5.41 -0.28
C LEU A 84 -15.35 -5.71 0.94
N LYS A 85 -15.37 -4.82 1.94
CA LYS A 85 -16.24 -4.98 3.12
C LYS A 85 -17.72 -4.99 2.74
N LYS A 86 -18.17 -4.01 1.95
CA LYS A 86 -19.58 -3.82 1.58
C LYS A 86 -20.08 -4.86 0.57
N LYS A 87 -19.27 -5.22 -0.42
CA LYS A 87 -19.71 -6.03 -1.58
C LYS A 87 -19.28 -7.47 -1.42
N LYS A 88 -20.09 -8.28 -0.73
CA LYS A 88 -19.87 -9.75 -0.63
C LYS A 88 -19.64 -10.43 -2.00
N PRO A 89 -20.40 -10.10 -3.08
CA PRO A 89 -20.15 -10.70 -4.40
C PRO A 89 -18.76 -10.38 -4.96
N LEU A 90 -18.16 -9.24 -4.59
CA LEU A 90 -16.80 -8.90 -4.99
C LEU A 90 -15.78 -9.84 -4.34
N ARG A 91 -15.97 -10.14 -3.05
CA ARG A 91 -15.15 -11.11 -2.32
C ARG A 91 -15.29 -12.51 -2.90
N GLU A 92 -16.51 -12.97 -3.13
CA GLU A 92 -16.81 -14.28 -3.73
C GLU A 92 -16.18 -14.43 -5.12
N LYS A 93 -16.27 -13.39 -5.97
CA LYS A 93 -15.66 -13.38 -7.32
C LYS A 93 -14.16 -13.66 -7.30
N TYR A 94 -13.46 -13.20 -6.27
CA TYR A 94 -12.00 -13.30 -6.17
C TYR A 94 -11.55 -14.35 -5.14
N GLY A 95 -12.46 -15.16 -4.59
CA GLY A 95 -12.13 -16.18 -3.60
C GLY A 95 -11.61 -15.63 -2.26
N ILE A 96 -11.99 -14.40 -1.91
CA ILE A 96 -11.58 -13.75 -0.66
C ILE A 96 -12.58 -14.09 0.45
N THR A 97 -12.09 -14.60 1.58
CA THR A 97 -12.95 -14.93 2.74
C THR A 97 -13.20 -13.70 3.63
N ASP A 98 -14.20 -13.80 4.50
CA ASP A 98 -14.57 -12.74 5.43
C ASP A 98 -13.42 -12.39 6.40
N GLU A 99 -12.68 -13.40 6.87
CA GLU A 99 -11.56 -13.21 7.79
C GLU A 99 -10.38 -12.43 7.20
N MET A 100 -10.26 -12.39 5.86
CA MET A 100 -9.20 -11.67 5.15
C MET A 100 -9.47 -10.16 5.04
N VAL A 101 -10.68 -9.70 5.37
CA VAL A 101 -11.12 -8.32 5.10
C VAL A 101 -11.83 -7.69 6.30
N LEU A 102 -12.84 -8.36 6.85
CA LEU A 102 -13.74 -7.75 7.84
C LEU A 102 -13.04 -7.33 9.14
N PRO A 103 -12.09 -8.11 9.70
CA PRO A 103 -11.39 -7.73 10.93
C PRO A 103 -10.39 -6.57 10.77
N PHE A 104 -10.04 -6.19 9.54
CA PHE A 104 -9.00 -5.19 9.28
C PHE A 104 -9.61 -3.79 9.26
N GLU A 105 -9.37 -3.02 10.32
CA GLU A 105 -9.75 -1.62 10.40
C GLU A 105 -8.55 -0.69 10.16
N PRO A 106 -8.78 0.56 9.68
CA PRO A 106 -7.74 1.58 9.60
C PRO A 106 -7.03 1.80 10.93
N VAL A 107 -5.69 1.81 10.90
CA VAL A 107 -4.85 1.97 12.09
C VAL A 107 -4.31 3.39 12.13
N PRO A 108 -4.56 4.18 13.20
CA PRO A 108 -4.05 5.54 13.29
C PRO A 108 -2.52 5.54 13.44
N ILE A 109 -1.82 6.06 12.43
CA ILE A 109 -0.34 6.09 12.41
C ILE A 109 0.23 7.51 12.26
N ILE A 110 -0.52 8.44 11.70
CA ILE A 110 -0.15 9.84 11.51
C ILE A 110 -1.32 10.71 11.97
N ASN A 111 -1.04 11.71 12.81
CA ASN A 111 -1.98 12.79 13.07
C ASN A 111 -1.65 13.95 12.13
N ILE A 112 -2.62 14.36 11.33
CA ILE A 112 -2.51 15.57 10.51
C ILE A 112 -3.31 16.68 11.18
N PRO A 113 -2.69 17.83 11.54
CA PRO A 113 -3.41 18.99 12.04
C PRO A 113 -4.59 19.36 11.15
N ASP A 114 -5.72 19.69 11.80
CA ASP A 114 -7.02 20.01 11.19
C ASP A 114 -7.77 18.86 10.49
N ILE A 115 -7.17 17.67 10.35
CA ILE A 115 -7.82 16.49 9.75
C ILE A 115 -8.00 15.37 10.79
N GLY A 116 -6.98 15.08 11.60
CA GLY A 116 -6.98 14.06 12.64
C GLY A 116 -6.12 12.84 12.33
N ASP A 117 -6.38 11.75 13.07
CA ASP A 117 -5.54 10.52 13.09
C ASP A 117 -5.88 9.51 11.99
N LEU A 118 -7.01 9.70 11.31
CA LEU A 118 -7.52 8.85 10.24
C LEU A 118 -7.86 9.74 9.03
N ALA A 119 -6.84 10.37 8.47
CA ALA A 119 -6.99 11.40 7.46
C ALA A 119 -7.73 10.93 6.20
N ALA A 120 -7.48 9.71 5.75
CA ALA A 120 -8.20 9.12 4.62
C ALA A 120 -9.69 8.92 4.94
N VAL A 121 -10.00 8.44 6.16
CA VAL A 121 -11.39 8.24 6.61
C VAL A 121 -12.14 9.56 6.65
N HIS A 122 -11.52 10.58 7.25
CA HIS A 122 -12.08 11.93 7.30
C HIS A 122 -12.37 12.47 5.89
N MET A 123 -11.40 12.37 4.97
CA MET A 123 -11.56 12.90 3.62
C MET A 123 -12.58 12.14 2.77
N VAL A 124 -12.65 10.81 2.90
CA VAL A 124 -13.66 9.99 2.22
C VAL A 124 -15.07 10.34 2.70
N GLN A 125 -15.25 10.60 4.00
CA GLN A 125 -16.52 11.05 4.56
C GLN A 125 -16.88 12.47 4.11
N LEU A 126 -15.92 13.41 4.18
CA LEU A 126 -16.10 14.81 3.80
C LEU A 126 -16.52 14.95 2.33
N LEU A 127 -15.86 14.21 1.43
CA LEU A 127 -16.11 14.25 -0.01
C LEU A 127 -17.21 13.28 -0.46
N LYS A 128 -17.83 12.54 0.48
CA LYS A 128 -18.89 11.55 0.22
C LYS A 128 -18.49 10.58 -0.90
N ILE A 129 -17.34 9.92 -0.72
CA ILE A 129 -16.83 8.92 -1.65
C ILE A 129 -17.44 7.55 -1.28
N GLU A 130 -18.07 6.90 -2.25
CA GLU A 130 -18.81 5.65 -2.05
C GLU A 130 -18.12 4.45 -2.69
N SER A 131 -17.22 4.66 -3.65
CA SER A 131 -16.61 3.61 -4.48
C SER A 131 -15.18 3.94 -4.92
N GLN A 132 -14.34 2.91 -5.11
CA GLN A 132 -12.96 3.07 -5.63
C GLN A 132 -12.89 3.58 -7.09
N ASN A 133 -14.04 3.67 -7.77
CA ASN A 133 -14.15 4.13 -9.15
C ASN A 133 -14.33 5.65 -9.28
N GLU A 134 -14.56 6.39 -8.19
CA GLU A 134 -14.74 7.86 -8.20
C GLU A 134 -13.39 8.60 -8.28
N LYS A 135 -12.72 8.47 -9.43
CA LYS A 135 -11.32 8.90 -9.64
C LYS A 135 -11.05 10.35 -9.25
N ASP A 136 -11.90 11.28 -9.66
CA ASP A 136 -11.65 12.72 -9.46
C ASP A 136 -11.70 13.10 -7.97
N LYS A 137 -12.72 12.62 -7.24
CA LYS A 137 -12.83 12.84 -5.79
C LYS A 137 -11.69 12.17 -5.03
N LEU A 138 -11.29 10.96 -5.46
CA LEU A 138 -10.19 10.23 -4.83
C LEU A 138 -8.85 10.93 -5.04
N GLU A 139 -8.60 11.52 -6.23
CA GLU A 139 -7.38 12.28 -6.48
C GLU A 139 -7.36 13.60 -5.69
N GLU A 140 -8.50 14.28 -5.54
CA GLU A 140 -8.64 15.44 -4.65
C GLU A 140 -8.33 15.07 -3.20
N ALA A 141 -8.96 14.00 -2.69
CA ALA A 141 -8.74 13.50 -1.33
C ALA A 141 -7.26 13.17 -1.10
N LYS A 142 -6.68 12.38 -2.01
CA LYS A 142 -5.29 11.92 -1.95
C LYS A 142 -4.31 13.09 -1.96
N SER A 143 -4.52 14.07 -2.83
CA SER A 143 -3.65 15.25 -2.91
C SER A 143 -3.62 16.03 -1.59
N ARG A 144 -4.78 16.20 -0.95
CA ARG A 144 -4.89 16.87 0.36
C ARG A 144 -4.21 16.10 1.47
N VAL A 145 -4.49 14.80 1.59
CA VAL A 145 -3.91 13.96 2.66
C VAL A 145 -2.40 13.83 2.48
N TYR A 146 -1.92 13.56 1.26
CA TYR A 146 -0.50 13.32 1.01
C TYR A 146 0.37 14.55 1.28
N LEU A 147 -0.05 15.73 0.79
CA LEU A 147 0.73 16.95 0.94
C LEU A 147 0.76 17.43 2.40
N LYS A 148 -0.40 17.58 3.05
CA LYS A 148 -0.46 17.97 4.47
C LYS A 148 0.19 16.91 5.36
N GLY A 149 -0.04 15.63 5.07
CA GLY A 149 0.53 14.52 5.84
C GLY A 149 2.05 14.50 5.81
N PHE A 150 2.68 14.94 4.72
CA PHE A 150 4.14 15.04 4.63
C PHE A 150 4.70 16.23 5.42
N TYR A 151 4.09 17.42 5.34
CA TYR A 151 4.65 18.64 5.96
C TYR A 151 4.23 18.85 7.41
N GLU A 152 2.99 18.50 7.75
CA GLU A 152 2.38 18.80 9.05
C GLU A 152 2.12 17.54 9.88
N GLY A 153 2.15 16.36 9.24
CA GLY A 153 1.85 15.09 9.89
C GLY A 153 2.83 14.75 11.00
N LYS A 154 2.31 14.27 12.14
CA LYS A 154 3.08 13.76 13.27
C LYS A 154 2.86 12.27 13.46
N MET A 155 3.96 11.52 13.57
CA MET A 155 3.90 10.08 13.82
C MET A 155 3.23 9.77 15.16
N LEU A 156 2.31 8.81 15.19
CA LEU A 156 1.59 8.39 16.40
C LEU A 156 2.14 7.09 17.03
N VAL A 157 2.92 6.33 16.26
CA VAL A 157 3.33 4.96 16.59
C VAL A 157 4.83 4.74 16.42
N GLY A 158 5.31 3.64 17.00
CA GLY A 158 6.67 3.16 16.83
C GLY A 158 7.75 4.04 17.44
N LYS A 159 9.00 3.76 17.05
CA LYS A 159 10.22 4.43 17.52
C LYS A 159 10.23 5.95 17.29
N TYR A 160 9.50 6.42 16.28
CA TYR A 160 9.49 7.82 15.84
C TYR A 160 8.27 8.61 16.28
N LYS A 161 7.50 8.09 17.25
CA LYS A 161 6.31 8.76 17.79
C LYS A 161 6.62 10.21 18.20
N GLY A 162 5.76 11.13 17.78
CA GLY A 162 5.87 12.58 18.03
C GLY A 162 6.71 13.34 17.00
N MET A 163 7.49 12.66 16.17
CA MET A 163 8.28 13.30 15.10
C MET A 163 7.39 13.71 13.93
N LEU A 164 7.83 14.72 13.18
CA LEU A 164 7.25 15.04 11.88
C LEU A 164 7.52 13.89 10.90
N THR A 165 6.53 13.59 10.07
CA THR A 165 6.60 12.56 9.01
C THR A 165 7.74 12.81 8.03
N ALA A 166 7.99 14.08 7.65
CA ALA A 166 9.12 14.46 6.80
C ALA A 166 10.48 14.01 7.36
N ASP A 167 10.68 14.14 8.67
CA ASP A 167 11.92 13.78 9.36
C ASP A 167 11.99 12.26 9.58
N ALA A 168 10.89 11.65 10.02
CA ALA A 168 10.80 10.22 10.29
C ALA A 168 10.99 9.36 9.03
N LYS A 169 10.54 9.83 7.85
CA LYS A 169 10.55 9.08 6.59
C LYS A 169 11.91 8.47 6.25
N LYS A 170 13.00 9.24 6.37
CA LYS A 170 14.35 8.76 6.05
C LYS A 170 14.88 7.76 7.08
N LEU A 171 14.53 7.96 8.35
CA LEU A 171 14.94 7.08 9.44
C LEU A 171 14.21 5.73 9.37
N ILE A 172 12.91 5.75 9.08
CA ILE A 172 12.11 4.53 8.83
C ILE A 172 12.65 3.76 7.63
N GLN A 173 12.99 4.46 6.54
CA GLN A 173 13.62 3.82 5.38
C GLN A 173 14.95 3.14 5.76
N ALA A 174 15.80 3.81 6.54
CA ALA A 174 17.06 3.25 7.00
C ALA A 174 16.83 2.00 7.87
N ASP A 175 15.95 2.08 8.87
CA ASP A 175 15.61 0.94 9.73
C ASP A 175 15.15 -0.28 8.92
N LEU A 176 14.27 -0.09 7.92
CA LEU A 176 13.79 -1.18 7.05
C LEU A 176 14.88 -1.78 6.16
N VAL A 177 15.82 -0.97 5.69
CA VAL A 177 16.95 -1.45 4.89
C VAL A 177 17.93 -2.22 5.77
N ASP A 178 18.24 -1.69 6.95
CA ASP A 178 19.15 -2.30 7.92
C ASP A 178 18.58 -3.64 8.45
N SER A 179 17.26 -3.73 8.64
CA SER A 179 16.56 -4.99 9.00
C SER A 179 16.38 -5.96 7.83
N LYS A 180 16.78 -5.58 6.60
CA LYS A 180 16.59 -6.33 5.35
C LYS A 180 15.13 -6.59 4.99
N GLU A 181 14.22 -5.76 5.50
CA GLU A 181 12.79 -5.81 5.20
C GLU A 181 12.39 -4.93 4.01
N ALA A 182 13.28 -4.04 3.56
CA ALA A 182 13.13 -3.26 2.34
C ALA A 182 14.44 -3.13 1.55
N LYS A 183 14.31 -2.82 0.25
CA LYS A 183 15.43 -2.44 -0.62
C LYS A 183 15.04 -1.23 -1.46
N LYS A 184 15.99 -0.31 -1.67
CA LYS A 184 15.78 0.87 -2.50
C LYS A 184 15.63 0.46 -3.96
N TYR A 185 14.49 0.79 -4.56
CA TYR A 185 14.19 0.63 -5.99
C TYR A 185 14.07 2.00 -6.64
N VAL A 186 14.61 2.13 -7.84
CA VAL A 186 14.58 3.33 -8.68
C VAL A 186 14.00 2.96 -10.04
N GLU A 187 13.18 3.83 -10.63
CA GLU A 187 12.68 3.67 -11.99
C GLU A 187 12.69 5.00 -12.74
N PRO A 188 12.77 4.98 -14.09
CA PRO A 188 12.55 6.18 -14.90
C PRO A 188 11.16 6.78 -14.63
N GLU A 189 11.07 8.11 -14.62
CA GLU A 189 9.79 8.83 -14.53
C GLU A 189 8.93 8.68 -15.78
#